data_AF-A0A0G1MIA9-F1
#
_entry.id   AF-A0A0G1MIA9-F1
#
_cell.length_a   1.000
_cell.length_b   1.000
_cell.length_c   1.000
_cell.angle_alpha   90.00
_cell.angle_beta   90.00
_cell.angle_gamma   90.00
#
_symmetry.space_group_name_H-M   'P 1'
#
loop_
_entity.id
_entity.type
_entity.pdbx_description
1 polymer ?
#
loop_
_entity_poly.entity_id
_entity_poly.type
_entity_poly.pdbx_seq_one_letter_code
_entity_poly.pdbx_strand_id
1 'polypeptide(L)'
;MRELSCTPDTYQNGGICALWNEQDLGQGDIFWNFPDIKPGDHGTTTLSLHVYDNDAFVCLLPDNIVDDENTVVDPETTAGDGPTVGPTPLYGELSGELEFFMWKDVNGNNAFDLTEQVLLNAGTPFNQIQTELVQLSLTSPAPISLVGISWCAGDQTGPTTANSNISLACDGNGMGNIAQTDKMLADFVAYAEQQRNNEGFSCEAVDLENL
;
A
#
# COMPACT_ATOMS: atom_id res chain seq x y z
N MET A 1 -11.03 -14.96 1.20
CA MET A 1 -11.18 -13.61 1.78
C MET A 1 -10.91 -13.71 3.27
N ARG A 2 -9.66 -13.43 3.69
CA ARG A 2 -9.34 -13.20 5.09
C ARG A 2 -9.65 -11.74 5.38
N GLU A 3 -10.66 -11.49 6.21
CA GLU A 3 -11.00 -10.14 6.65
C GLU A 3 -10.15 -9.79 7.88
N LEU A 4 -9.67 -8.55 7.94
CA LEU A 4 -9.02 -8.04 9.15
C LEU A 4 -10.04 -8.02 10.29
N SER A 5 -9.64 -8.46 11.47
CA SER A 5 -10.49 -8.41 12.66
C SER A 5 -10.53 -6.97 13.18
N CYS A 6 -11.59 -6.24 12.88
CA CYS A 6 -11.79 -4.88 13.38
C CYS A 6 -13.22 -4.66 13.87
N THR A 7 -13.41 -3.55 14.60
CA THR A 7 -14.74 -3.16 15.05
C THR A 7 -15.56 -2.71 13.85
N PRO A 8 -16.78 -3.24 13.65
CA PRO A 8 -17.68 -2.75 12.63
C PRO A 8 -17.85 -1.25 12.81
N ASP A 9 -17.56 -0.50 11.75
CA ASP A 9 -17.74 0.94 11.73
C ASP A 9 -18.62 1.29 10.53
N THR A 10 -19.47 2.29 10.74
CA THR A 10 -20.23 2.94 9.67
C THR A 10 -19.65 4.33 9.52
N TYR A 11 -18.38 4.40 9.10
CA TYR A 11 -17.78 5.68 8.82
C TYR A 11 -18.52 6.27 7.62
N GLN A 12 -19.00 7.50 7.78
CA GLN A 12 -19.88 8.15 6.81
C GLN A 12 -19.27 8.22 5.40
N ASN A 13 -17.94 8.20 5.33
CA ASN A 13 -17.13 8.34 4.12
C ASN A 13 -16.21 7.11 3.90
N GLY A 14 -16.63 5.89 4.26
CA GLY A 14 -16.01 4.66 3.73
C GLY A 14 -15.52 3.65 4.77
N GLY A 15 -15.54 2.38 4.40
CA GLY A 15 -15.14 1.26 5.27
C GLY A 15 -16.29 0.64 6.07
N ILE A 16 -16.25 -0.68 6.23
CA ILE A 16 -17.17 -1.46 7.09
C ILE A 16 -16.56 -1.75 8.47
N CYS A 17 -15.33 -1.28 8.70
CA CYS A 17 -14.46 -1.75 9.75
C CYS A 17 -13.36 -0.72 10.03
N ALA A 18 -13.20 -0.30 11.28
CA ALA A 18 -12.14 0.64 11.70
C ALA A 18 -11.09 -0.09 12.56
N LEU A 19 -9.81 0.06 12.20
CA LEU A 19 -8.70 -0.52 12.96
C LEU A 19 -8.42 0.28 14.25
N TRP A 20 -8.48 1.62 14.16
CA TRP A 20 -8.31 2.57 15.26
C TRP A 20 -8.96 3.92 14.94
N ASN A 21 -9.09 4.78 15.96
CA ASN A 21 -9.51 6.18 15.79
C ASN A 21 -8.37 7.03 15.21
N GLU A 22 -8.67 8.28 14.85
CA GLU A 22 -7.65 9.26 14.46
C GLU A 22 -6.54 9.35 15.53
N GLN A 23 -5.30 9.15 15.09
CA GLN A 23 -4.10 9.22 15.92
C GLN A 23 -2.87 9.50 15.05
N ASP A 24 -1.81 9.98 15.68
CA ASP A 24 -0.48 9.97 15.08
C ASP A 24 0.05 8.53 15.08
N LEU A 25 0.43 8.02 13.91
CA LEU A 25 0.89 6.64 13.75
C LEU A 25 2.27 6.45 14.40
N GLY A 26 2.43 5.36 15.11
CA GLY A 26 3.68 4.97 15.75
C GLY A 26 4.00 3.48 15.60
N GLN A 27 5.12 3.09 16.20
CA GLN A 27 5.55 1.70 16.19
C GLN A 27 4.49 0.80 16.86
N GLY A 28 3.96 -0.16 16.10
CA GLY A 28 2.94 -1.10 16.55
C GLY A 28 1.53 -0.84 16.01
N ASP A 29 1.31 0.27 15.30
CA ASP A 29 0.08 0.48 14.51
C ASP A 29 0.20 -0.29 13.19
N ILE A 30 -0.59 -1.36 13.02
CA ILE A 30 -0.43 -2.32 11.93
C ILE A 30 -1.65 -2.33 11.01
N PHE A 31 -1.48 -1.81 9.78
CA PHE A 31 -2.56 -1.76 8.77
C PHE A 31 -2.91 -3.14 8.23
N TRP A 32 -1.88 -3.97 8.01
CA TRP A 32 -2.01 -5.31 7.45
C TRP A 32 -1.17 -6.29 8.27
N ASN A 33 -1.81 -7.37 8.71
CA ASN A 33 -1.15 -8.46 9.41
C ASN A 33 -1.74 -9.79 8.94
N PHE A 34 -1.18 -10.34 7.87
CA PHE A 34 -1.65 -11.56 7.25
C PHE A 34 -0.64 -12.67 7.49
N PRO A 35 -0.99 -13.71 8.26
CA PRO A 35 -0.05 -14.80 8.56
C PRO A 35 0.11 -15.81 7.43
N ASP A 36 -0.70 -15.70 6.37
CA ASP A 36 -0.84 -16.72 5.32
C ASP A 36 -1.58 -16.11 4.12
N ILE A 37 -0.80 -15.54 3.21
CA ILE A 37 -1.23 -14.98 1.93
C ILE A 37 -1.17 -16.06 0.85
N LYS A 38 -2.16 -16.10 -0.03
CA LYS A 38 -2.20 -17.00 -1.19
C LYS A 38 -2.51 -16.26 -2.48
N PRO A 39 -2.19 -16.86 -3.64
CA PRO A 39 -2.63 -16.36 -4.93
C PRO A 39 -4.12 -16.01 -4.94
N GLY A 40 -4.43 -14.77 -5.32
CA GLY A 40 -5.78 -14.21 -5.40
C GLY A 40 -6.33 -13.64 -4.09
N ASP A 41 -5.61 -13.74 -2.97
CA ASP A 41 -5.94 -12.95 -1.79
C ASP A 41 -5.77 -11.46 -2.11
N HIS A 42 -6.74 -10.66 -1.68
CA HIS A 42 -6.76 -9.22 -1.93
C HIS A 42 -7.58 -8.52 -0.85
N GLY A 43 -7.39 -7.21 -0.76
CA GLY A 43 -8.15 -6.38 0.17
C GLY A 43 -8.06 -4.92 -0.18
N THR A 44 -8.97 -4.14 0.41
CA THR A 44 -9.02 -2.69 0.24
C THR A 44 -9.05 -2.02 1.61
N THR A 45 -8.28 -0.94 1.77
CA THR A 45 -8.15 -0.17 3.00
C THR A 45 -8.28 1.32 2.66
N THR A 46 -9.02 2.07 3.48
CA THR A 46 -9.09 3.53 3.38
C THR A 46 -8.24 4.15 4.47
N LEU A 47 -7.33 5.05 4.11
CA LEU A 47 -6.58 5.88 5.04
C LEU A 47 -7.15 7.29 5.08
N SER A 48 -7.44 7.80 6.27
CA SER A 48 -7.86 9.20 6.47
C SER A 48 -6.66 10.05 6.90
N LEU A 49 -6.36 11.07 6.11
CA LEU A 49 -5.32 12.06 6.37
C LEU A 49 -5.96 13.35 6.89
N HIS A 50 -5.39 13.90 7.95
CA HIS A 50 -5.88 15.11 8.63
C HIS A 50 -4.76 16.14 8.69
N VAL A 51 -5.04 17.36 8.26
CA VAL A 51 -4.09 18.48 8.29
C VAL A 51 -4.78 19.70 8.86
N TYR A 52 -4.32 20.15 10.03
CA TYR A 52 -5.01 21.14 10.85
C TYR A 52 -4.45 22.56 10.76
N ASP A 53 -3.13 22.71 10.64
CA ASP A 53 -2.48 24.00 10.83
C ASP A 53 -2.15 24.70 9.50
N ASN A 54 -1.42 24.03 8.62
CA ASN A 54 -0.99 24.60 7.34
C ASN A 54 -1.19 23.60 6.21
N ASP A 55 -1.42 24.10 5.00
CA ASP A 55 -1.40 23.27 3.80
C ASP A 55 -0.12 22.42 3.76
N ALA A 56 -0.26 21.15 3.41
CA ALA A 56 0.83 20.19 3.41
C ALA A 56 0.89 19.43 2.08
N PHE A 57 2.11 19.10 1.66
CA PHE A 57 2.37 18.01 0.76
C PHE A 57 2.50 16.74 1.59
N VAL A 58 1.85 15.66 1.16
CA VAL A 58 1.96 14.35 1.82
C VAL A 58 2.43 13.30 0.84
N CYS A 59 3.36 12.49 1.32
CA CYS A 59 3.89 11.32 0.65
C CYS A 59 3.54 10.08 1.49
N LEU A 60 3.05 9.03 0.84
CA LEU A 60 2.76 7.75 1.46
C LEU A 60 3.73 6.74 0.87
N LEU A 61 4.79 6.37 1.60
CA LEU A 61 5.94 5.63 1.08
C LEU A 61 6.14 4.36 1.93
N PRO A 62 6.39 3.18 1.33
CA PRO A 62 6.93 2.07 2.10
C PRO A 62 8.40 2.34 2.45
N ASP A 63 8.83 1.85 3.60
CA ASP A 63 10.22 1.91 4.06
C ASP A 63 10.59 0.64 4.83
N ASN A 64 11.88 0.45 5.15
CA ASN A 64 12.40 -0.69 5.92
C ASN A 64 11.86 -2.04 5.41
N ILE A 65 11.79 -2.20 4.08
CA ILE A 65 11.26 -3.39 3.45
C ILE A 65 12.21 -4.56 3.74
N VAL A 66 11.68 -5.56 4.43
CA VAL A 66 12.33 -6.83 4.72
C VAL A 66 11.56 -7.90 3.96
N ASP A 67 12.22 -8.51 2.97
CA ASP A 67 11.69 -9.63 2.19
C ASP A 67 12.56 -10.86 2.45
N ASP A 68 12.12 -11.67 3.41
CA ASP A 68 12.82 -12.81 3.95
C ASP A 68 12.38 -14.10 3.26
N GLU A 69 13.35 -14.88 2.81
CA GLU A 69 13.17 -16.31 2.54
C GLU A 69 13.29 -17.06 3.87
N ASN A 70 12.18 -17.65 4.33
CA ASN A 70 12.12 -18.35 5.61
C ASN A 70 12.64 -19.78 5.49
N THR A 71 12.03 -20.57 4.60
CA THR A 71 12.33 -21.97 4.37
C THR A 71 11.96 -22.40 2.97
N VAL A 72 12.97 -22.74 2.17
CA VAL A 72 12.71 -23.27 0.84
C VAL A 72 12.03 -24.65 0.88
N VAL A 73 10.81 -24.77 0.34
CA VAL A 73 10.09 -26.07 0.23
C VAL A 73 10.05 -26.62 -1.20
N ASP A 74 9.64 -27.89 -1.36
CA ASP A 74 9.67 -28.59 -2.64
C ASP A 74 9.00 -27.83 -3.81
N PRO A 75 7.82 -27.17 -3.64
CA PRO A 75 7.23 -26.33 -4.67
C PRO A 75 8.11 -25.17 -5.15
N GLU A 76 8.83 -24.51 -4.24
CA GLU A 76 9.71 -23.36 -4.51
C GLU A 76 10.97 -23.83 -5.25
N THR A 77 11.62 -24.89 -4.75
CA THR A 77 12.75 -25.53 -5.43
C THR A 77 12.37 -26.01 -6.83
N THR A 78 11.15 -26.54 -7.01
CA THR A 78 10.64 -26.97 -8.32
C THR A 78 10.41 -25.78 -9.26
N ALA A 79 10.02 -24.63 -8.71
CA ALA A 79 9.84 -23.38 -9.44
C ALA A 79 11.18 -22.67 -9.74
N GLY A 80 12.28 -23.14 -9.15
CA GLY A 80 13.64 -22.67 -9.44
C GLY A 80 14.22 -21.76 -8.38
N ASP A 81 13.58 -21.66 -7.22
CA ASP A 81 14.12 -20.93 -6.09
C ASP A 81 15.40 -21.62 -5.53
N GLY A 82 16.33 -20.79 -5.08
CA GLY A 82 17.63 -21.18 -4.57
C GLY A 82 17.58 -21.51 -3.08
N PRO A 83 18.48 -22.36 -2.55
CA PRO A 83 18.41 -22.84 -1.16
C PRO A 83 18.78 -21.80 -0.10
N THR A 84 18.83 -20.51 -0.45
CA THR A 84 19.40 -19.46 0.41
C THR A 84 18.31 -18.88 1.30
N VAL A 85 18.33 -19.27 2.58
CA VAL A 85 17.43 -18.71 3.59
C VAL A 85 18.06 -17.55 4.34
N GLY A 86 17.23 -16.58 4.74
CA GLY A 86 17.62 -15.53 5.67
C GLY A 86 17.18 -14.11 5.28
N PRO A 87 17.48 -13.13 6.15
CA PRO A 87 17.17 -11.74 5.88
C PRO A 87 18.25 -11.09 5.03
N THR A 88 17.84 -10.37 3.99
CA THR A 88 18.66 -9.47 3.15
C THR A 88 19.86 -10.11 2.41
N PRO A 89 20.02 -9.83 1.10
CA PRO A 89 19.51 -8.69 0.35
C PRO A 89 18.25 -9.04 -0.47
N LEU A 90 17.08 -9.10 0.19
CA LEU A 90 15.80 -9.54 -0.36
C LEU A 90 15.90 -10.95 -0.95
N TYR A 91 16.10 -11.94 -0.07
CA TYR A 91 16.14 -13.33 -0.53
C TYR A 91 14.75 -13.89 -0.80
N GLY A 92 13.70 -13.31 -0.21
CA GLY A 92 12.32 -13.64 -0.57
C GLY A 92 11.85 -12.84 -1.79
N GLU A 93 10.78 -13.34 -2.40
CA GLU A 93 10.10 -12.76 -3.56
C GLU A 93 8.71 -12.20 -3.26
N LEU A 94 8.17 -12.39 -2.05
CA LEU A 94 6.79 -12.02 -1.73
C LEU A 94 6.50 -10.53 -1.96
N SER A 95 7.44 -9.62 -1.72
CA SER A 95 7.22 -8.18 -2.00
C SER A 95 7.06 -7.88 -3.50
N GLY A 96 7.59 -8.73 -4.38
CA GLY A 96 7.42 -8.63 -5.82
C GLY A 96 6.09 -9.21 -6.31
N GLU A 97 5.51 -10.15 -5.55
CA GLU A 97 4.25 -10.84 -5.89
C GLU A 97 3.00 -10.17 -5.31
N LEU A 98 3.19 -9.13 -4.49
CA LEU A 98 2.12 -8.31 -3.95
C LEU A 98 2.01 -7.01 -4.76
N GLU A 99 0.94 -6.87 -5.53
CA GLU A 99 0.67 -5.69 -6.35
C GLU A 99 -0.34 -4.75 -5.70
N PHE A 100 -0.10 -3.44 -5.82
CA PHE A 100 -0.85 -2.38 -5.15
C PHE A 100 -1.41 -1.36 -6.14
N PHE A 101 -2.53 -0.77 -5.75
CA PHE A 101 -3.19 0.37 -6.39
C PHE A 101 -3.59 1.38 -5.31
N MET A 102 -3.34 2.67 -5.55
CA MET A 102 -3.74 3.73 -4.63
C MET A 102 -4.42 4.86 -5.37
N TRP A 103 -5.47 5.43 -4.77
CA TRP A 103 -6.20 6.56 -5.33
C TRP A 103 -6.66 7.52 -4.24
N LYS A 104 -6.93 8.76 -4.65
CA LYS A 104 -7.59 9.75 -3.80
C LYS A 104 -9.10 9.53 -3.86
N ASP A 105 -9.66 8.92 -2.82
CA ASP A 105 -11.09 8.63 -2.69
C ASP A 105 -11.84 9.90 -2.28
N VAL A 106 -12.39 10.64 -3.24
CA VAL A 106 -12.97 11.96 -2.96
C VAL A 106 -14.39 11.89 -2.43
N ASN A 107 -15.07 10.76 -2.60
CA ASN A 107 -16.45 10.58 -2.18
C ASN A 107 -16.61 9.60 -1.00
N GLY A 108 -15.53 8.94 -0.60
CA GLY A 108 -15.50 8.04 0.55
C GLY A 108 -16.30 6.77 0.35
N ASN A 109 -16.39 6.25 -0.87
CA ASN A 109 -17.12 5.00 -1.12
C ASN A 109 -16.21 3.76 -1.05
N ASN A 110 -14.90 3.94 -0.81
CA ASN A 110 -13.89 2.89 -0.81
C ASN A 110 -13.87 2.08 -2.13
N ALA A 111 -14.15 2.75 -3.24
CA ALA A 111 -14.07 2.23 -4.60
C ALA A 111 -13.44 3.31 -5.50
N PHE A 112 -12.77 2.89 -6.57
CA PHE A 112 -12.23 3.85 -7.52
C PHE A 112 -13.29 4.34 -8.49
N ASP A 113 -13.39 5.66 -8.63
CA ASP A 113 -14.23 6.32 -9.60
C ASP A 113 -13.42 7.00 -10.73
N LEU A 114 -14.01 7.07 -11.92
CA LEU A 114 -13.38 7.60 -13.14
C LEU A 114 -12.71 8.98 -12.98
N THR A 115 -13.24 9.82 -12.08
CA THR A 115 -12.76 11.19 -11.85
C THR A 115 -11.71 11.29 -10.76
N GLU A 116 -11.36 10.20 -10.11
CA GLU A 116 -10.43 10.19 -8.99
C GLU A 116 -8.98 10.14 -9.46
N GLN A 117 -8.13 10.75 -8.64
CA GLN A 117 -6.70 10.81 -8.92
C GLN A 117 -6.08 9.46 -8.57
N VAL A 118 -5.40 8.84 -9.54
CA VAL A 118 -4.50 7.72 -9.30
C VAL A 118 -3.23 8.24 -8.61
N LEU A 119 -2.87 7.63 -7.49
CA LEU A 119 -1.68 7.94 -6.70
C LEU A 119 -0.57 6.89 -6.87
N LEU A 120 -0.98 5.64 -7.13
CA LEU A 120 -0.13 4.52 -7.48
C LEU A 120 -0.87 3.70 -8.53
N ASN A 121 -0.20 3.35 -9.62
CA ASN A 121 -0.79 2.60 -10.73
C ASN A 121 -1.20 1.20 -10.30
N ALA A 122 -2.32 0.69 -10.81
CA ALA A 122 -2.72 -0.68 -10.53
C ALA A 122 -1.70 -1.65 -11.14
N GLY A 123 -1.38 -2.69 -10.38
CA GLY A 123 -0.34 -3.64 -10.76
C GLY A 123 1.08 -3.19 -10.40
N THR A 124 1.25 -2.25 -9.46
CA THR A 124 2.60 -1.87 -9.02
C THR A 124 3.07 -2.85 -7.94
N PRO A 125 4.15 -3.63 -8.15
CA PRO A 125 4.72 -4.49 -7.11
C PRO A 125 5.13 -3.69 -5.88
N PHE A 126 4.97 -4.26 -4.68
CA PHE A 126 5.23 -3.55 -3.43
C PHE A 126 6.66 -3.00 -3.35
N ASN A 127 7.64 -3.78 -3.82
CA ASN A 127 9.05 -3.37 -3.89
C ASN A 127 9.36 -2.26 -4.92
N GLN A 128 8.39 -1.82 -5.72
CA GLN A 128 8.51 -0.76 -6.72
C GLN A 128 7.69 0.49 -6.37
N ILE A 129 6.94 0.50 -5.26
CA ILE A 129 6.03 1.60 -4.94
C ILE A 129 6.73 2.96 -4.85
N GLN A 130 7.95 3.01 -4.27
CA GLN A 130 8.71 4.26 -4.10
C GLN A 130 8.96 5.02 -5.42
N THR A 131 8.92 4.34 -6.58
CA THR A 131 9.20 4.96 -7.89
C THR A 131 7.96 5.47 -8.62
N GLU A 132 6.76 5.12 -8.17
CA GLU A 132 5.49 5.38 -8.88
C GLU A 132 4.54 6.31 -8.10
N LEU A 133 4.95 6.76 -6.91
CA LEU A 133 4.09 7.53 -6.02
C LEU A 133 3.94 8.98 -6.43
N VAL A 134 2.68 9.42 -6.48
CA VAL A 134 2.30 10.82 -6.71
C VAL A 134 2.11 11.56 -5.39
N GLN A 135 2.69 12.75 -5.28
CA GLN A 135 2.50 13.67 -4.16
C GLN A 135 1.05 14.12 -3.99
N LEU A 136 0.56 14.10 -2.75
CA LEU A 136 -0.74 14.65 -2.37
C LEU A 136 -0.61 16.10 -1.91
N SER A 137 -1.49 16.97 -2.40
CA SER A 137 -1.64 18.33 -1.90
C SER A 137 -2.90 18.45 -1.04
N LEU A 138 -2.72 18.82 0.22
CA LEU A 138 -3.76 18.96 1.24
C LEU A 138 -3.88 20.41 1.69
N THR A 139 -5.11 20.92 1.79
CA THR A 139 -5.40 22.31 2.19
C THR A 139 -5.95 22.37 3.60
N SER A 140 -5.34 23.16 4.48
CA SER A 140 -5.74 23.34 5.88
C SER A 140 -6.90 24.33 6.06
N PRO A 141 -7.83 24.08 7.02
CA PRO A 141 -8.03 22.80 7.67
C PRO A 141 -8.67 21.84 6.65
N ALA A 142 -8.00 20.72 6.35
CA ALA A 142 -8.59 19.69 5.50
C ALA A 142 -9.48 18.87 6.43
N PRO A 143 -10.83 18.91 6.30
CA PRO A 143 -11.66 18.22 7.28
C PRO A 143 -11.34 16.73 7.28
N ILE A 144 -11.12 16.10 6.12
CA ILE A 144 -10.56 14.75 5.92
C ILE A 144 -10.07 14.64 4.47
N SER A 145 -8.93 14.00 4.19
CA SER A 145 -8.62 13.49 2.85
C SER A 145 -8.44 11.99 2.89
N LEU A 146 -9.13 11.28 1.99
CA LEU A 146 -9.15 9.82 1.99
C LEU A 146 -8.27 9.27 0.87
N VAL A 147 -7.51 8.25 1.20
CA VAL A 147 -6.71 7.47 0.26
C VAL A 147 -7.22 6.04 0.29
N GLY A 148 -7.73 5.57 -0.84
CA GLY A 148 -8.01 4.16 -1.05
C GLY A 148 -6.73 3.42 -1.41
N ILE A 149 -6.51 2.27 -0.80
CA ILE A 149 -5.39 1.37 -1.06
C ILE A 149 -5.98 -0.01 -1.33
N SER A 150 -5.65 -0.59 -2.47
CA SER A 150 -5.99 -1.98 -2.77
C SER A 150 -4.74 -2.78 -3.06
N TRP A 151 -4.67 -3.97 -2.49
CA TRP A 151 -3.57 -4.91 -2.71
C TRP A 151 -4.10 -6.22 -3.29
N CYS A 152 -3.24 -6.93 -4.02
CA CYS A 152 -3.48 -8.21 -4.64
C CYS A 152 -2.24 -9.09 -4.49
N ALA A 153 -2.45 -10.35 -4.11
CA ALA A 153 -1.43 -11.38 -4.23
C ALA A 153 -1.53 -12.02 -5.62
N GLY A 154 -0.67 -11.59 -6.53
CA GLY A 154 -0.71 -11.87 -7.97
C GLY A 154 -1.09 -10.66 -8.83
N ASP A 155 -1.44 -10.93 -10.09
CA ASP A 155 -1.69 -9.92 -11.12
C ASP A 155 -2.93 -9.09 -10.78
N GLN A 156 -2.71 -7.80 -10.60
CA GLN A 156 -3.71 -6.78 -10.40
C GLN A 156 -3.93 -6.01 -11.70
N THR A 157 -5.14 -6.11 -12.23
CA THR A 157 -5.55 -5.28 -13.38
C THR A 157 -6.39 -4.11 -12.89
N GLY A 158 -6.20 -2.93 -13.47
CA GLY A 158 -6.94 -1.75 -13.04
C GLY A 158 -6.49 -0.46 -13.72
N PRO A 159 -6.87 0.69 -13.14
CA PRO A 159 -6.46 2.00 -13.60
C PRO A 159 -4.96 2.23 -13.47
N THR A 160 -4.31 2.68 -14.55
CA THR A 160 -2.92 3.19 -14.55
C THR A 160 -2.86 4.69 -14.86
N THR A 161 -4.01 5.31 -15.07
CA THR A 161 -4.16 6.76 -15.29
C THR A 161 -5.56 7.18 -14.85
N ALA A 162 -5.73 8.46 -14.54
CA ALA A 162 -7.05 9.04 -14.34
C ALA A 162 -7.91 8.89 -15.61
N ASN A 163 -9.22 8.68 -15.46
CA ASN A 163 -10.19 8.39 -16.53
C ASN A 163 -10.06 7.00 -17.20
N SER A 164 -9.35 6.05 -16.58
CA SER A 164 -9.44 4.64 -16.99
C SER A 164 -10.78 4.04 -16.56
N ASN A 165 -11.46 3.35 -17.47
CA ASN A 165 -12.71 2.62 -17.20
C ASN A 165 -12.48 1.14 -16.86
N ILE A 166 -11.22 0.77 -16.59
CA ILE A 166 -10.85 -0.60 -16.21
C ILE A 166 -11.17 -0.77 -14.73
N SER A 167 -12.06 -1.70 -14.41
CA SER A 167 -12.35 -2.08 -13.03
C SER A 167 -11.14 -2.77 -12.42
N LEU A 168 -10.91 -2.50 -11.13
CA LEU A 168 -9.89 -3.18 -10.36
C LEU A 168 -10.24 -4.67 -10.22
N ALA A 169 -9.29 -5.55 -10.50
CA ALA A 169 -9.42 -6.98 -10.31
C ALA A 169 -8.09 -7.60 -9.90
N CYS A 170 -8.18 -8.64 -9.08
CA CYS A 170 -7.07 -9.49 -8.65
C CYS A 170 -7.39 -10.90 -9.09
N ASP A 171 -6.58 -11.50 -9.95
CA ASP A 171 -6.85 -12.84 -10.48
C ASP A 171 -5.95 -13.94 -9.88
N GLY A 172 -4.91 -13.54 -9.13
CA GLY A 172 -3.96 -14.44 -8.49
C GLY A 172 -2.98 -15.12 -9.46
N ASN A 173 -3.03 -14.79 -10.75
CA ASN A 173 -1.96 -15.15 -11.68
C ASN A 173 -0.70 -14.34 -11.34
N GLY A 174 0.41 -14.58 -12.00
CA GLY A 174 1.68 -13.90 -11.67
C GLY A 174 2.36 -14.47 -10.43
N MET A 175 1.62 -14.59 -9.31
CA MET A 175 2.13 -15.14 -8.04
C MET A 175 2.59 -16.58 -8.20
N GLY A 176 3.90 -16.73 -8.33
CA GLY A 176 4.56 -18.00 -8.54
C GLY A 176 4.64 -18.84 -7.27
N ASN A 177 5.07 -20.08 -7.46
CA ASN A 177 5.40 -20.96 -6.35
C ASN A 177 6.69 -20.55 -5.62
N ILE A 178 7.47 -19.59 -6.15
CA ILE A 178 8.75 -19.16 -5.58
C ILE A 178 8.56 -18.40 -4.26
N ALA A 179 7.54 -17.54 -4.16
CA ALA A 179 7.29 -16.75 -2.95
C ALA A 179 6.55 -17.52 -1.84
N GLN A 180 6.54 -18.85 -1.87
CA GLN A 180 5.88 -19.63 -0.83
C GLN A 180 6.75 -19.63 0.43
N THR A 181 6.11 -19.66 1.60
CA THR A 181 6.74 -19.54 2.92
C THR A 181 7.50 -18.23 3.21
N ASP A 182 7.77 -17.41 2.20
CA ASP A 182 8.34 -16.08 2.32
C ASP A 182 7.59 -15.16 3.26
N LYS A 183 8.31 -14.13 3.69
CA LYS A 183 7.80 -13.12 4.60
C LYS A 183 8.23 -11.73 4.17
N MET A 184 7.23 -10.88 3.98
CA MET A 184 7.41 -9.44 3.80
C MET A 184 7.02 -8.70 5.08
N LEU A 185 7.88 -7.78 5.51
CA LEU A 185 7.60 -6.74 6.51
C LEU A 185 8.02 -5.40 5.92
N ALA A 186 7.25 -4.35 6.19
CA ALA A 186 7.61 -3.00 5.80
C ALA A 186 6.95 -1.98 6.73
N ASP A 187 7.58 -0.83 6.86
CA ASP A 187 6.98 0.35 7.44
C ASP A 187 6.18 1.08 6.36
N PHE A 188 5.00 1.60 6.73
CA PHE A 188 4.21 2.46 5.85
C PHE A 188 4.25 3.90 6.37
N VAL A 189 5.05 4.74 5.72
CA VAL A 189 5.40 6.08 6.18
C VAL A 189 4.49 7.11 5.54
N ALA A 190 3.84 7.94 6.37
CA ALA A 190 3.17 9.15 5.94
C ALA A 190 4.06 10.37 6.25
N TYR A 191 4.81 10.84 5.26
CA TYR A 191 5.64 12.03 5.39
C TYR A 191 4.86 13.27 4.99
N ALA A 192 4.93 14.34 5.79
CA ALA A 192 4.24 15.60 5.53
C ALA A 192 5.22 16.78 5.52
N GLU A 193 5.24 17.56 4.43
CA GLU A 193 5.98 18.80 4.30
C GLU A 193 5.01 19.98 4.19
N GLN A 194 5.25 21.07 4.91
CA GLN A 194 4.43 22.27 4.76
C GLN A 194 4.55 22.85 3.35
N GLN A 195 3.44 23.23 2.69
CA GLN A 195 3.50 23.82 1.34
C GLN A 195 4.11 25.23 1.32
N ARG A 196 3.83 26.04 2.35
CA ARG A 196 4.34 27.42 2.43
C ARG A 196 5.87 27.40 2.46
N ASN A 197 6.48 28.04 1.46
CA ASN A 197 7.93 28.11 1.22
C ASN A 197 8.59 26.85 0.63
N ASN A 198 7.82 25.79 0.33
CA ASN A 198 8.34 24.55 -0.25
C ASN A 198 7.68 24.20 -1.60
N GLU A 199 7.35 25.20 -2.44
CA GLU A 199 6.63 25.00 -3.72
C GLU A 199 7.29 24.01 -4.69
N GLY A 200 8.59 23.72 -4.54
CA GLY A 200 9.35 22.76 -5.33
C GLY A 200 9.54 21.38 -4.68
N PHE A 201 8.86 21.09 -3.56
CA PHE A 201 8.93 19.79 -2.90
C PHE A 201 8.36 18.68 -3.80
N SER A 202 9.00 17.52 -3.73
CA SER A 202 8.63 16.27 -4.41
C SER A 202 8.84 15.11 -3.44
N CYS A 203 8.00 14.08 -3.50
CA CYS A 203 8.17 12.86 -2.70
C CYS A 203 9.47 12.13 -2.99
N GLU A 204 10.05 12.29 -4.18
CA GLU A 204 11.37 11.75 -4.53
C GLU A 204 12.51 12.36 -3.69
N ALA A 205 12.28 13.51 -3.05
CA ALA A 205 13.27 14.18 -2.21
C ALA A 205 13.21 13.74 -0.73
N VAL A 206 12.29 12.86 -0.36
CA VAL A 206 12.17 12.34 1.01
C VAL A 206 13.31 11.37 1.28
N ASP A 207 14.15 11.70 2.24
CA ASP A 207 15.23 10.84 2.74
C ASP A 207 14.73 10.02 3.92
N LEU A 208 14.30 8.79 3.63
CA LEU A 208 13.72 7.87 4.62
C LEU A 208 14.75 7.42 5.68
N GLU A 209 16.05 7.40 5.36
CA GLU A 209 17.11 6.96 6.29
C GLU A 209 17.31 7.93 7.47
N ASN A 210 16.78 9.14 7.38
CA ASN A 210 16.97 10.23 8.35
C ASN A 210 15.66 10.76 8.96
N LEU A 211 14.56 9.99 8.88
CA LEU A 211 13.27 10.31 9.50
C LEU A 211 13.22 10.03 11.02
#